data_AF-K9WJE2-F1
#
_entry.id   AF-K9WJE2-F1
#
_cell.length_a   1.000
_cell.length_b   1.000
_cell.length_c   1.000
_cell.angle_alpha   90.00
_cell.angle_beta   90.00
_cell.angle_gamma   90.00
#
_symmetry.space_group_name_H-M   'P 1'
#
loop_
_entity.id
_entity.type
_entity.pdbx_description
1 polymer ?
#
loop_
_entity_poly.entity_id
_entity_poly.type
_entity_poly.pdbx_seq_one_letter_code
_entity_poly.pdbx_strand_id
1 'polypeptide(L)'
;MYPVTLGYDEAKKRIESLIRDGYCSEALVTAVFTAEKMLRRTLRQIIVSAGFTSKSAEQLMSLARGLMALKEQWLIYEPHQRTLIEVIGNQEWQQICTLAKMRNKLIHGIRVYEAEYCQEQAEKFLFTLDIVKEKLEATYGYSGWERLAARKKSKLHIDPKIKVTPD
;
A
#
# COMPACT_ATOMS: atom_id res chain seq x y z
N MET A 1 -5.11 2.92 -16.91
CA MET A 1 -5.26 3.66 -15.65
C MET A 1 -4.56 5.01 -15.84
N TYR A 2 -5.30 6.13 -15.73
CA TYR A 2 -4.82 7.47 -16.09
C TYR A 2 -3.48 7.83 -15.40
N PRO A 3 -2.53 8.46 -16.12
CA PRO A 3 -1.21 8.76 -15.61
C PRO A 3 -1.24 10.06 -14.80
N VAL A 4 -2.11 10.13 -13.79
CA VAL A 4 -1.95 11.14 -12.74
C VAL A 4 -1.03 10.49 -11.72
N THR A 5 0.27 10.75 -11.83
CA THR A 5 1.24 10.44 -10.77
C THR A 5 1.03 11.42 -9.64
N LEU A 6 -0.11 11.28 -8.96
CA LEU A 6 -0.39 12.02 -7.74
C LEU A 6 0.65 11.57 -6.70
N GLY A 7 1.45 12.51 -6.21
CA GLY A 7 2.43 12.30 -5.14
C GLY A 7 1.75 12.03 -3.79
N TYR A 8 2.54 11.66 -2.79
CA TYR A 8 2.02 11.42 -1.44
C TYR A 8 1.36 12.68 -0.85
N ASP A 9 2.05 13.81 -0.90
CA ASP A 9 1.55 15.08 -0.33
C ASP A 9 0.27 15.55 -1.02
N GLU A 10 0.16 15.34 -2.32
CA GLU A 10 -1.05 15.63 -3.09
C GLU A 10 -2.20 14.69 -2.70
N ALA A 11 -1.91 13.42 -2.41
CA ALA A 11 -2.91 12.47 -1.91
C ALA A 11 -3.42 12.89 -0.52
N LYS A 12 -2.53 13.32 0.38
CA LYS A 12 -2.91 13.88 1.68
C LYS A 12 -3.74 15.16 1.55
N LYS A 13 -3.27 16.12 0.75
CA LYS A 13 -4.00 17.38 0.49
C LYS A 13 -5.42 17.12 -0.03
N ARG A 14 -5.60 16.09 -0.86
CA ARG A 14 -6.94 15.69 -1.31
C ARG A 14 -7.81 15.19 -0.17
N ILE A 15 -7.29 14.38 0.75
CA ILE A 15 -8.04 13.90 1.91
C ILE A 15 -8.38 15.08 2.82
N GLU A 16 -7.42 15.97 3.11
CA GLU A 16 -7.63 17.18 3.91
C GLU A 16 -8.67 18.11 3.29
N SER A 17 -8.67 18.27 1.96
CA SER A 17 -9.71 18.99 1.23
C SER A 17 -11.08 18.38 1.44
N LEU A 18 -11.22 17.05 1.30
CA LEU A 18 -12.50 16.38 1.49
C LEU A 18 -13.03 16.57 2.92
N ILE A 19 -12.15 16.53 3.93
CA ILE A 19 -12.51 16.81 5.33
C ILE A 19 -13.03 18.25 5.45
N ARG A 20 -12.24 19.24 4.99
CA ARG A 20 -12.58 20.66 5.08
C ARG A 20 -13.89 21.00 4.38
N ASP A 21 -14.15 20.35 3.25
CA ASP A 21 -15.32 20.62 2.40
C ASP A 21 -16.56 19.83 2.86
N GLY A 22 -16.47 19.08 3.97
CA GLY A 22 -17.59 18.34 4.58
C GLY A 22 -17.87 16.95 4.00
N TYR A 23 -17.05 16.48 3.06
CA TYR A 23 -17.14 15.15 2.43
C TYR A 23 -16.42 14.09 3.27
N CYS A 24 -16.80 13.96 4.54
CA CYS A 24 -16.06 13.17 5.53
C CYS A 24 -16.06 11.66 5.22
N SER A 25 -17.14 11.12 4.68
CA SER A 25 -17.21 9.73 4.22
C SER A 25 -16.23 9.43 3.09
N GLU A 26 -16.16 10.34 2.11
CA GLU A 26 -15.27 10.27 0.96
C GLU A 26 -13.82 10.45 1.38
N ALA A 27 -13.55 11.32 2.36
CA ALA A 27 -12.24 11.46 2.96
C ALA A 27 -11.77 10.13 3.55
N LEU A 28 -12.61 9.46 4.34
CA LEU A 28 -12.32 8.15 4.93
C LEU A 28 -12.04 7.09 3.85
N VAL A 29 -12.90 7.00 2.84
CA VAL A 29 -12.72 6.05 1.72
C VAL A 29 -11.39 6.33 0.99
N THR A 30 -11.10 7.60 0.73
CA THR A 30 -9.88 8.04 0.04
C THR A 30 -8.62 7.75 0.86
N ALA A 31 -8.70 7.90 2.19
CA ALA A 31 -7.61 7.63 3.10
C ALA A 31 -7.24 6.13 3.11
N VAL A 32 -8.23 5.24 3.20
CA VAL A 32 -8.02 3.79 3.09
C VAL A 32 -7.43 3.40 1.74
N PHE A 33 -7.96 3.96 0.64
CA PHE A 33 -7.42 3.72 -0.69
C PHE A 33 -5.95 4.14 -0.80
N THR A 34 -5.59 5.27 -0.17
CA THR A 34 -4.22 5.80 -0.12
C THR A 34 -3.28 4.84 0.62
N ALA A 35 -3.68 4.29 1.77
CA ALA A 35 -2.91 3.27 2.48
C ALA A 35 -2.74 1.98 1.65
N GLU A 36 -3.83 1.46 1.06
CA GLU A 36 -3.75 0.25 0.22
C GLU A 36 -2.81 0.45 -0.96
N LYS A 37 -2.88 1.61 -1.61
CA LYS A 37 -2.04 1.96 -2.75
C LYS A 37 -0.57 2.04 -2.35
N MET A 38 -0.25 2.67 -1.22
CA MET A 38 1.09 2.77 -0.65
C MET A 38 1.69 1.38 -0.40
N LEU A 39 0.95 0.53 0.32
CA LEU A 39 1.37 -0.84 0.64
C LEU A 39 1.52 -1.70 -0.63
N ARG A 40 0.57 -1.63 -1.57
CA ARG A 40 0.61 -2.41 -2.82
C ARG A 40 1.82 -2.05 -3.68
N ARG A 41 2.09 -0.77 -3.82
CA ARG A 41 3.21 -0.29 -4.64
C ARG A 41 4.55 -0.65 -3.99
N THR A 42 4.63 -0.56 -2.67
CA THR A 42 5.83 -0.97 -1.94
C THR A 42 6.09 -2.47 -2.06
N LEU A 43 5.07 -3.31 -1.85
CA LEU A 43 5.20 -4.76 -2.06
C LEU A 43 5.61 -5.10 -3.50
N ARG A 44 5.01 -4.45 -4.50
CA ARG A 44 5.41 -4.61 -5.91
C ARG A 44 6.90 -4.32 -6.09
N GLN A 45 7.42 -3.26 -5.47
CA GLN A 45 8.83 -2.91 -5.55
C GLN A 45 9.73 -3.95 -4.87
N ILE A 46 9.29 -4.49 -3.73
CA ILE A 46 9.98 -5.58 -3.05
C ILE A 46 10.07 -6.81 -3.95
N ILE A 47 8.97 -7.21 -4.61
CA ILE A 47 8.94 -8.31 -5.57
C ILE A 47 9.91 -8.04 -6.74
N VAL A 48 9.89 -6.84 -7.30
CA VAL A 48 10.85 -6.47 -8.36
C VAL A 48 12.29 -6.56 -7.85
N SER A 49 12.55 -6.09 -6.64
CA SER A 49 13.88 -6.10 -6.01
C SER A 49 14.38 -7.52 -5.76
N ALA A 50 13.49 -8.44 -5.40
CA ALA A 50 13.76 -9.88 -5.26
C ALA A 50 14.16 -10.58 -6.58
N GLY A 51 14.11 -9.88 -7.72
CA GLY A 51 14.64 -10.38 -8.99
C GLY A 51 13.61 -10.51 -10.10
N PHE A 52 12.32 -10.39 -9.79
CA PHE A 52 11.24 -10.54 -10.77
C PHE A 52 11.19 -9.37 -11.74
N THR A 53 10.74 -9.63 -12.97
CA THR A 53 10.44 -8.54 -13.93
C THR A 53 9.23 -7.74 -13.45
N SER A 54 9.10 -6.48 -13.90
CA SER A 54 7.93 -5.65 -13.57
C SER A 54 6.60 -6.26 -14.06
N LYS A 55 6.62 -7.10 -15.11
CA LYS A 55 5.45 -7.82 -15.61
C LYS A 55 5.07 -8.98 -14.70
N SER A 56 6.05 -9.78 -14.27
CA SER A 56 5.82 -10.86 -13.31
C SER A 56 5.35 -10.33 -11.96
N ALA A 57 5.94 -9.22 -11.49
CA ALA A 57 5.51 -8.56 -10.27
C ALA A 57 4.04 -8.12 -10.35
N GLU A 58 3.58 -7.59 -11.50
CA GLU A 58 2.17 -7.23 -11.70
C GLU A 58 1.26 -8.46 -11.61
N GLN A 59 1.65 -9.59 -12.22
CA GLN A 59 0.90 -10.84 -12.16
C GLN A 59 0.81 -11.37 -10.72
N LEU A 60 1.91 -11.36 -9.97
CA LEU A 60 1.93 -11.77 -8.56
C LEU A 60 1.05 -10.86 -7.69
N MET A 61 1.10 -9.55 -7.93
CA MET A 61 0.24 -8.58 -7.23
C MET A 61 -1.26 -8.81 -7.50
N SER A 62 -1.64 -9.43 -8.62
CA SER A 62 -3.04 -9.78 -8.92
C SER A 62 -3.63 -10.84 -7.97
N LEU A 63 -2.76 -11.63 -7.32
CA LEU A 63 -3.12 -12.61 -6.29
C LEU A 63 -3.32 -11.96 -4.92
N ALA A 64 -2.69 -10.80 -4.67
CA ALA A 64 -2.76 -10.07 -3.41
C ALA A 64 -4.03 -9.20 -3.29
N ARG A 65 -5.23 -9.76 -3.45
CA ARG A 65 -6.49 -8.98 -3.41
C ARG A 65 -6.94 -8.66 -1.98
N GLY A 66 -7.14 -7.38 -1.69
CA GLY A 66 -7.44 -6.89 -0.34
C GLY A 66 -6.23 -6.80 0.59
N LEU A 67 -6.44 -6.34 1.83
CA LEU A 67 -5.38 -6.11 2.82
C LEU A 67 -4.78 -7.40 3.39
N MET A 68 -5.61 -8.42 3.63
CA MET A 68 -5.14 -9.67 4.23
C MET A 68 -4.21 -10.44 3.29
N ALA A 69 -4.62 -10.62 2.03
CA ALA A 69 -3.76 -11.22 1.02
C ALA A 69 -2.49 -10.40 0.78
N LEU A 70 -2.56 -9.07 0.88
CA LEU A 70 -1.37 -8.21 0.82
C LEU A 70 -0.41 -8.50 1.97
N LYS A 71 -0.91 -8.60 3.21
CA LYS A 71 -0.11 -8.95 4.40
C LYS A 71 0.56 -10.31 4.25
N GLU A 72 -0.16 -11.31 3.74
CA GLU A 72 0.37 -12.67 3.55
C GLU A 72 1.46 -12.70 2.48
N GLN A 73 1.22 -12.04 1.34
CA GLN A 73 2.21 -11.95 0.26
C GLN A 73 3.45 -11.16 0.67
N TRP A 74 3.32 -10.21 1.60
CA TRP A 74 4.45 -9.44 2.11
C TRP A 74 5.57 -10.33 2.64
N LEU A 75 5.21 -11.30 3.49
CA LEU A 75 6.17 -12.19 4.14
C LEU A 75 6.99 -13.01 3.13
N ILE A 76 6.40 -13.36 1.99
CA ILE A 76 7.04 -14.20 0.96
C ILE A 76 8.21 -13.46 0.28
N TYR A 77 8.06 -12.16 0.08
CA TYR A 77 9.02 -11.37 -0.71
C TYR A 77 9.89 -10.45 0.13
N GLU A 78 9.56 -10.20 1.40
CA GLU A 78 10.36 -9.33 2.27
C GLU A 78 11.77 -9.92 2.48
N PRO A 79 12.85 -9.13 2.27
CA PRO A 79 14.22 -9.64 2.27
C PRO A 79 14.69 -10.32 3.57
N HIS A 80 14.11 -9.94 4.70
CA HIS A 80 14.45 -10.42 6.03
C HIS A 80 13.34 -11.30 6.64
N GLN A 81 12.37 -11.72 5.84
CA GLN A 81 11.20 -12.51 6.25
C GLN A 81 10.41 -11.88 7.41
N ARG A 82 10.36 -10.55 7.46
CA ARG A 82 9.51 -9.82 8.41
C ARG A 82 8.10 -9.73 7.87
N THR A 83 7.14 -9.92 8.75
CA THR A 83 5.73 -9.63 8.47
C THR A 83 5.51 -8.14 8.26
N LEU A 84 4.46 -7.79 7.51
CA LEU A 84 4.08 -6.38 7.35
C LEU A 84 3.85 -5.68 8.70
N ILE A 85 3.32 -6.39 9.69
CA ILE A 85 3.06 -5.85 11.04
C ILE A 85 4.36 -5.50 11.76
N GLU A 86 5.41 -6.31 11.63
CA GLU A 86 6.72 -6.00 12.21
C GLU A 86 7.36 -4.78 11.54
N VAL A 87 7.09 -4.56 10.26
CA VAL A 87 7.63 -3.43 9.48
C VAL A 87 6.92 -2.13 9.85
N ILE A 88 5.58 -2.10 9.81
CA ILE A 88 4.82 -0.85 9.98
C ILE A 88 4.31 -0.64 11.40
N GLY A 89 4.37 -1.65 12.27
CA GLY A 89 3.83 -1.64 13.63
C GLY A 89 2.40 -2.16 13.75
N ASN A 90 2.10 -2.79 14.90
CA ASN A 90 0.77 -3.35 15.17
C ASN A 90 -0.31 -2.27 15.32
N GLN A 91 0.01 -1.14 15.96
CA GLN A 91 -0.95 -0.05 16.13
C GLN A 91 -1.44 0.48 14.77
N GLU A 92 -0.50 0.75 13.86
CA GLU A 92 -0.78 1.26 12.52
C GLU A 92 -1.54 0.22 11.69
N TRP A 93 -1.15 -1.05 11.77
CA TRP A 93 -1.88 -2.13 11.10
C TRP A 93 -3.33 -2.23 11.59
N GLN A 94 -3.58 -2.18 12.90
CA GLN A 94 -4.94 -2.23 13.45
C GLN A 94 -5.77 -1.02 13.04
N GLN A 95 -5.17 0.18 12.98
CA GLN A 95 -5.84 1.38 12.46
C GLN A 95 -6.24 1.19 10.98
N ILE A 96 -5.34 0.68 10.14
CA ILE A 96 -5.62 0.36 8.73
C ILE A 96 -6.77 -0.63 8.61
N CYS A 97 -6.73 -1.73 9.37
CA CYS A 97 -7.80 -2.73 9.35
C CYS A 97 -9.14 -2.17 9.82
N THR A 98 -9.14 -1.29 10.82
CA THR A 98 -10.36 -0.69 11.38
C THR A 98 -11.03 0.22 10.36
N LEU A 99 -10.29 1.15 9.75
CA LEU A 99 -10.86 2.03 8.73
C LEU A 99 -11.23 1.26 7.46
N ALA A 100 -10.48 0.23 7.07
CA ALA A 100 -10.86 -0.62 5.95
C ALA A 100 -12.19 -1.34 6.17
N LYS A 101 -12.48 -1.81 7.40
CA LYS A 101 -13.78 -2.35 7.78
C LYS A 101 -14.88 -1.30 7.69
N MET A 102 -14.63 -0.07 8.14
CA MET A 102 -15.59 1.04 7.99
C MET A 102 -15.88 1.35 6.52
N ARG A 103 -14.84 1.50 5.70
CA ARG A 103 -14.92 1.71 4.26
C ARG A 103 -15.73 0.61 3.57
N ASN A 104 -15.51 -0.66 3.90
CA ASN A 104 -16.27 -1.76 3.31
C ASN A 104 -17.77 -1.65 3.66
N LYS A 105 -18.11 -1.35 4.92
CA LYS A 105 -19.51 -1.17 5.32
C LYS A 105 -20.17 0.02 4.62
N LEU A 106 -19.44 1.13 4.40
CA LEU A 106 -19.90 2.29 3.65
C LEU A 106 -20.16 1.94 2.17
N ILE A 107 -19.16 1.40 1.47
CA ILE A 107 -19.24 1.11 0.03
C ILE A 107 -20.31 0.07 -0.28
N HIS A 108 -20.52 -0.91 0.61
CA HIS A 108 -21.56 -1.92 0.44
C HIS A 108 -22.95 -1.48 0.92
N GLY A 109 -23.12 -0.22 1.35
CA GLY A 109 -24.41 0.30 1.82
C GLY A 109 -24.91 -0.34 3.11
N ILE A 110 -24.06 -1.03 3.86
CA ILE A 110 -24.42 -1.76 5.08
C ILE A 110 -24.59 -0.79 6.25
N ARG A 111 -23.75 0.26 6.32
CA ARG A 111 -23.79 1.24 7.40
C ARG A 111 -23.37 2.61 6.90
N VAL A 112 -24.19 3.61 7.24
CA VAL A 112 -23.83 5.03 7.19
C VAL A 112 -23.28 5.42 8.57
N TYR A 113 -22.25 6.25 8.59
CA TYR A 113 -21.66 6.77 9.82
C TYR A 113 -21.87 8.28 9.88
N GLU A 114 -21.97 8.81 11.09
CA GLU A 114 -22.05 10.26 11.31
C GLU A 114 -20.85 10.98 10.72
N ALA A 115 -21.07 12.18 10.19
CA ALA A 115 -20.04 12.98 9.52
C ALA A 115 -18.87 13.30 10.46
N GLU A 116 -19.16 13.70 11.70
CA GLU A 116 -18.15 13.98 12.75
C GLU A 116 -17.30 12.75 13.05
N TYR A 117 -17.92 11.57 13.14
CA TYR A 117 -17.20 10.32 13.35
C TYR A 117 -16.30 9.98 12.16
N CYS A 118 -16.77 10.19 10.92
CA CYS A 118 -15.95 10.00 9.74
C CYS A 118 -14.76 10.96 9.69
N GLN A 119 -14.97 12.22 10.06
CA GLN A 119 -13.93 13.24 10.15
C GLN A 119 -12.85 12.83 11.15
N GLU A 120 -13.23 12.51 12.39
CA GLU A 120 -12.30 12.11 13.44
C GLU A 120 -11.44 10.90 13.01
N GLN A 121 -12.06 9.91 12.38
CA GLN A 121 -11.33 8.73 11.88
C GLN A 121 -10.39 9.08 10.73
N ALA A 122 -10.82 9.94 9.77
CA ALA A 122 -9.99 10.35 8.65
C ALA A 122 -8.78 11.19 9.10
N GLU A 123 -8.96 12.12 10.03
CA GLU A 123 -7.89 12.95 10.61
C GLU A 123 -6.87 12.09 11.36
N LYS A 124 -7.33 11.19 12.23
CA LYS A 124 -6.45 10.22 12.91
C LYS A 124 -5.66 9.38 11.91
N PHE A 125 -6.27 9.01 10.79
CA PHE A 125 -5.63 8.16 9.80
C PHE A 125 -4.61 8.90 8.94
N LEU A 126 -4.72 10.21 8.75
CA LEU A 126 -3.68 11.00 8.10
C LEU A 126 -2.34 10.87 8.83
N PHE A 127 -2.37 10.88 10.17
CA PHE A 127 -1.18 10.64 10.98
C PHE A 127 -0.66 9.20 10.84
N THR A 128 -1.55 8.20 10.79
CA THR A 128 -1.17 6.81 10.50
C THR A 128 -0.47 6.68 9.16
N LEU A 129 -0.94 7.38 8.12
CA LEU A 129 -0.33 7.35 6.79
C LEU A 129 1.11 7.86 6.82
N ASP A 130 1.39 8.92 7.58
CA ASP A 130 2.73 9.50 7.70
C ASP A 130 3.69 8.51 8.37
N ILE A 131 3.28 7.93 9.49
CA ILE A 131 4.09 6.93 10.20
C ILE A 131 4.39 5.73 9.31
N VAL A 132 3.37 5.22 8.60
CA VAL A 132 3.56 4.08 7.70
C VAL A 132 4.51 4.43 6.57
N LYS A 133 4.36 5.61 5.95
CA LYS A 133 5.27 6.08 4.90
C LYS A 133 6.71 6.14 5.41
N GLU A 134 6.94 6.77 6.56
CA GLU A 134 8.27 6.91 7.16
C GLU A 134 8.89 5.56 7.48
N LYS A 135 8.13 4.62 8.04
CA LYS A 135 8.62 3.25 8.32
C LYS A 135 9.00 2.51 7.05
N LEU A 136 8.22 2.64 5.97
CA LEU A 136 8.54 2.02 4.68
C LEU A 136 9.79 2.64 4.04
N GLU A 137 9.91 3.97 4.08
CA GLU A 137 11.10 4.69 3.61
C GLU A 137 12.35 4.33 4.41
N ALA A 138 12.27 4.29 5.74
CA ALA A 138 13.38 3.90 6.59
C ALA A 138 13.80 2.43 6.34
N THR A 139 12.85 1.56 6.02
CA THR A 139 13.12 0.12 5.85
C THR A 139 13.61 -0.22 4.44
N TYR A 140 13.06 0.39 3.39
CA TYR A 140 13.28 -0.01 2.00
C TYR A 140 13.83 1.11 1.12
N GLY A 141 13.96 2.33 1.62
CA GLY A 141 14.25 3.52 0.81
C GLY A 141 13.14 3.86 -0.18
N TYR A 142 11.92 3.35 0.03
CA TYR A 142 10.77 3.51 -0.87
C TYR A 142 9.45 3.34 -0.11
N SER A 143 8.47 4.21 -0.39
CA SER A 143 7.14 4.16 0.25
C SER A 143 5.97 4.00 -0.71
N GLY A 144 6.21 3.74 -2.00
CA GLY A 144 5.10 3.55 -2.96
C GLY A 144 4.67 4.81 -3.70
N TRP A 145 5.35 5.94 -3.52
CA TRP A 145 4.94 7.22 -4.12
C TRP A 145 5.92 7.76 -5.16
N GLU A 146 7.18 7.32 -5.12
CA GLU A 146 8.15 7.61 -6.17
C GLU A 146 7.92 6.74 -7.41
N ARG A 147 8.32 7.28 -8.57
CA ARG A 147 8.28 6.56 -9.83
C ARG A 147 9.38 5.51 -9.86
N LEU A 148 8.99 4.25 -10.02
CA LEU A 148 9.92 3.15 -10.16
C LEU A 148 10.36 2.96 -11.61
N ALA A 149 11.66 2.72 -11.81
CA ALA A 149 12.17 2.28 -13.09
C ALA A 149 11.69 0.84 -13.39
N ALA A 150 11.22 0.59 -14.61
CA ALA A 150 10.76 -0.73 -15.01
C ALA A 150 11.94 -1.71 -15.16
N ARG A 151 11.84 -2.88 -14.51
CA ARG A 151 12.79 -3.98 -14.67
C ARG A 151 12.31 -4.91 -15.79
N LYS A 152 13.03 -4.92 -16.90
CA LYS A 152 12.72 -5.75 -18.09
C LYS A 152 13.30 -7.15 -18.02
N LYS A 153 14.53 -7.31 -17.49
CA LYS A 153 15.23 -8.60 -17.38
C LYS A 153 15.12 -9.16 -15.96
N SER A 154 14.85 -10.46 -15.85
CA SER A 154 14.84 -11.18 -14.57
C SER A 154 16.26 -11.38 -14.05
N LYS A 155 16.41 -11.45 -12.73
CA LYS A 155 17.63 -11.93 -12.05
C LYS A 155 17.36 -13.13 -11.14
N LEU A 156 16.13 -13.68 -11.13
CA LEU A 156 15.90 -15.00 -10.54
C LEU A 156 16.72 -16.01 -11.33
N HIS A 157 17.33 -16.98 -10.64
CA HIS A 157 18.19 -18.04 -11.18
C HIS A 157 19.69 -17.70 -11.33
N ILE A 158 20.33 -17.36 -10.21
CA ILE A 158 21.76 -17.70 -9.99
C ILE A 158 21.83 -19.03 -9.23
N ASP A 159 20.97 -20.00 -9.59
CA ASP A 159 21.09 -21.35 -9.05
C ASP A 159 22.19 -22.07 -9.84
N PRO A 160 23.27 -22.54 -9.22
CA PRO A 160 24.35 -23.22 -9.93
C PRO A 160 23.91 -24.49 -10.66
N LYS A 161 22.75 -25.07 -10.34
CA LYS A 161 22.18 -26.23 -11.03
C LYS A 161 21.42 -25.85 -12.31
N ILE A 162 21.03 -24.58 -12.46
CA ILE A 162 20.28 -24.10 -13.62
C ILE A 162 21.27 -23.41 -14.56
N LYS A 163 21.56 -24.07 -15.69
CA LYS A 163 22.38 -23.47 -16.75
C LYS A 163 21.59 -22.30 -17.37
N VAL A 164 21.99 -21.08 -17.03
CA VAL A 164 21.46 -19.88 -17.69
C VAL A 164 22.24 -19.69 -18.98
N THR A 165 21.57 -19.71 -20.13
CA THR A 165 22.20 -19.29 -21.39
C THR A 165 22.53 -17.81 -21.31
N PRO A 166 23.77 -17.39 -21.59
CA PRO A 166 24.11 -15.96 -21.63
C PRO A 166 23.30 -15.27 -22.73
N ASP A 167 22.78 -14.09 -22.40
CA ASP A 167 22.13 -13.15 -23.35
C ASP A 167 23.14 -12.58 -24.35
#